data_AF-A0A7S0DV45-F1
#
_entry.id   AF-A0A7S0DV45-F1
#
_cell.length_a   1.000
_cell.length_b   1.000
_cell.length_c   1.000
_cell.angle_alpha   90.00
_cell.angle_beta   90.00
_cell.angle_gamma   90.00
#
_symmetry.space_group_name_H-M   'P 1'
#
loop_
_entity.id
_entity.type
_entity.pdbx_description
1 polymer ?
#
loop_
_entity_poly.entity_id
_entity_poly.type
_entity_poly.pdbx_seq_one_letter_code
_entity_poly.pdbx_strand_id
1 'polypeptide(L)'
;MVFEDDARVNPVVRQFFTKSGDKSLKETLGRLADSHDKFEWNLLNLGSCLGTCHDREYLNISLPQPVKIAVKTNPYCTVAYIVSRKGAELLLKEVKSKGLQAADRGLRRTEKFKQVTLEPRLF
;
A
#
# COMPACT_ATOMS: atom_id res chain seq x y z
N MET A 1 10.84 2.85 -1.54
CA MET A 1 9.77 2.59 -2.52
C MET A 1 10.26 1.50 -3.43
N VAL A 2 9.47 0.45 -3.65
CA VAL A 2 9.86 -0.69 -4.50
C VAL A 2 8.86 -0.77 -5.64
N PHE A 3 9.38 -0.79 -6.87
CA PHE A 3 8.64 -1.09 -8.08
C PHE A 3 9.24 -2.35 -8.68
N GLU A 4 8.43 -3.38 -8.86
CA GLU A 4 8.81 -4.53 -9.68
C GLU A 4 8.66 -4.14 -11.16
N ASP A 5 9.46 -4.75 -12.02
CA ASP A 5 9.55 -4.42 -13.46
C ASP A 5 8.25 -4.74 -14.23
N ASP A 6 7.41 -5.61 -13.68
CA ASP A 6 6.07 -5.95 -14.17
C ASP A 6 4.94 -5.17 -13.47
N ALA A 7 5.29 -4.13 -12.70
CA ALA A 7 4.35 -3.38 -11.87
C ALA A 7 3.16 -2.77 -12.61
N ARG A 8 2.00 -3.42 -12.60
CA ARG A 8 0.73 -2.81 -13.04
C ARG A 8 0.15 -1.92 -11.94
N VAL A 9 0.50 -0.63 -11.99
CA VAL A 9 -0.19 0.42 -11.22
C VAL A 9 -1.63 0.54 -11.72
N ASN A 10 -2.60 0.66 -10.81
CA ASN A 10 -4.02 0.84 -11.16
C ASN A 10 -4.16 2.01 -12.16
N PRO A 11 -4.86 1.86 -13.29
CA PRO A 11 -4.93 2.91 -14.33
C PRO A 11 -5.42 4.26 -13.83
N VAL A 12 -6.33 4.30 -12.85
CA VAL A 12 -6.83 5.56 -12.26
C VAL A 12 -5.77 6.20 -11.38
N VAL A 13 -5.07 5.40 -10.57
CA VAL A 13 -3.93 5.87 -9.76
C VAL A 13 -2.78 6.33 -10.67
N ARG A 14 -2.52 5.60 -11.76
CA ARG A 14 -1.55 5.96 -12.80
C ARG A 14 -1.93 7.27 -13.49
N GLN A 15 -3.20 7.42 -13.91
CA GLN A 15 -3.70 8.67 -14.50
C GLN A 15 -3.64 9.83 -13.52
N PHE A 16 -3.92 9.59 -12.24
CA PHE A 16 -3.75 10.60 -11.20
C PHE A 16 -2.28 11.05 -11.13
N PHE A 17 -1.34 10.12 -11.09
CA PHE A 17 0.08 10.47 -11.04
C PHE A 17 0.59 11.11 -12.34
N THR A 18 0.10 10.73 -13.52
CA THR A 18 0.54 11.32 -14.79
C THR A 18 -0.10 12.67 -15.09
N LYS A 19 -1.39 12.89 -14.74
CA LYS A 19 -2.09 14.16 -14.97
C LYS A 19 -1.74 15.24 -13.95
N SER A 20 -1.40 14.85 -12.72
CA SER A 20 -1.17 15.81 -11.63
C SER A 20 0.26 16.40 -11.61
N GLY A 21 1.14 15.92 -12.51
CA GLY A 21 2.55 16.30 -12.56
C GLY A 21 3.36 15.79 -11.34
N ASP A 22 4.69 15.89 -11.45
CA ASP A 22 5.64 15.37 -10.45
C ASP A 22 5.43 15.94 -9.03
N LYS A 23 4.98 17.19 -8.94
CA LYS A 23 4.81 17.88 -7.65
C LYS A 23 3.68 17.28 -6.82
N SER A 24 2.54 16.99 -7.44
CA SER A 24 1.37 16.42 -6.75
C SER A 24 1.58 14.96 -6.34
N LEU A 25 2.33 14.19 -7.15
CA LEU A 25 2.77 12.84 -6.80
C LEU A 25 3.66 12.86 -5.55
N LYS A 26 4.70 13.72 -5.53
CA LYS A 26 5.61 13.84 -4.38
C LYS A 26 4.88 14.29 -3.12
N GLU A 27 3.98 15.27 -3.22
CA GLU A 27 3.16 15.72 -2.08
C GLU A 27 2.24 14.61 -1.57
N THR A 28 1.60 13.86 -2.46
CA THR A 28 0.73 12.74 -2.09
C THR A 28 1.53 11.63 -1.40
N LEU A 29 2.65 11.21 -1.98
CA LEU A 29 3.53 10.21 -1.39
C LEU A 29 4.14 10.68 -0.05
N GLY A 30 4.46 11.96 0.08
CA GLY A 30 4.91 12.57 1.33
C GLY A 30 3.86 12.47 2.42
N ARG A 31 2.63 12.96 2.17
CA ARG A 31 1.51 12.84 3.12
C ARG A 31 1.19 11.40 3.49
N LEU A 32 1.33 10.48 2.53
CA LEU A 32 1.16 9.05 2.76
C LEU A 32 2.24 8.54 3.71
N ALA A 33 3.52 8.84 3.46
CA ALA A 33 4.64 8.47 4.32
C ALA A 33 4.49 9.05 5.73
N ASP A 34 4.13 10.32 5.85
CA ASP A 34 3.93 11.01 7.15
C ASP A 34 2.75 10.42 7.93
N SER A 35 1.78 9.82 7.26
CA SER A 35 0.66 9.14 7.92
C SER A 35 1.06 7.84 8.62
N HIS A 36 2.27 7.32 8.37
CA HIS A 36 2.76 6.06 8.95
C HIS A 36 2.64 6.05 10.46
N ASP A 37 3.15 7.08 11.15
CA ASP A 37 3.20 7.12 12.61
C ASP A 37 1.80 7.20 13.22
N LYS A 38 0.86 7.87 12.54
CA LYS A 38 -0.52 8.04 13.01
C LYS A 38 -1.35 6.76 12.87
N PHE A 39 -1.17 6.01 11.79
CA PHE A 39 -2.02 4.86 11.47
C PHE A 39 -1.30 3.52 11.59
N GLU A 40 -0.01 3.53 11.91
CA GLU A 40 0.85 2.37 12.13
C GLU A 40 0.81 1.32 11.02
N TRP A 41 0.60 1.73 9.76
CA TRP A 41 0.60 0.79 8.64
C TRP A 41 2.03 0.33 8.33
N ASN A 42 2.24 -0.95 8.04
CA ASN A 42 3.57 -1.49 7.73
C ASN A 42 3.89 -1.45 6.24
N LEU A 43 2.88 -1.63 5.40
CA LEU A 43 2.99 -1.63 3.95
C LEU A 43 1.80 -0.91 3.31
N LEU A 44 2.11 -0.04 2.34
CA LEU A 44 1.17 0.65 1.49
C LEU A 44 1.29 0.08 0.07
N ASN A 45 0.23 -0.55 -0.40
CA ASN A 45 0.10 -1.03 -1.77
C ASN A 45 -0.32 0.11 -2.69
N LEU A 46 0.38 0.26 -3.82
CA LEU A 46 0.09 1.29 -4.84
C LEU A 46 -0.81 0.76 -5.97
N GLY A 47 -1.16 -0.52 -5.94
CA GLY A 47 -2.22 -1.12 -6.73
C GLY A 47 -3.23 -1.84 -5.83
N SER A 48 -4.27 -2.38 -6.44
CA SER A 48 -5.20 -3.29 -5.78
C SER A 48 -5.68 -4.30 -6.81
N CYS A 49 -5.80 -5.56 -6.43
CA CYS A 49 -6.70 -6.45 -7.17
C CYS A 49 -8.12 -5.99 -6.95
N LEU A 50 -8.96 -6.35 -7.91
CA LEU A 50 -10.42 -6.30 -7.77
C LEU A 50 -10.82 -7.28 -6.65
N GLY A 51 -10.69 -6.83 -5.41
CA GLY A 51 -11.25 -7.48 -4.24
C GLY A 51 -12.72 -7.10 -4.13
N THR A 52 -13.55 -8.08 -3.77
CA THR A 52 -14.97 -7.92 -3.47
C THR A 52 -15.20 -6.74 -2.51
N CYS A 53 -16.34 -6.06 -2.67
CA CYS A 53 -16.68 -4.81 -1.98
C CYS A 53 -16.85 -4.92 -0.46
N HIS A 54 -16.56 -6.07 0.13
CA HIS A 54 -16.88 -6.37 1.52
C HIS A 54 -15.68 -6.11 2.42
N ASP A 55 -15.95 -5.35 3.48
CA ASP A 55 -15.04 -5.00 4.58
C ASP A 55 -13.88 -4.07 4.25
N ARG A 56 -14.22 -2.84 3.79
CA ARG A 56 -13.24 -1.76 3.62
C ARG A 56 -13.38 -0.74 4.75
N GLU A 57 -12.45 -0.76 5.69
CA GLU A 57 -12.20 0.38 6.56
C GLU A 57 -11.30 1.36 5.80
N TYR A 58 -11.62 2.66 5.83
CA TYR A 58 -10.79 3.69 5.19
C TYR A 58 -10.05 4.51 6.24
N LEU A 59 -8.76 4.74 6.00
CA LEU A 59 -8.01 5.66 6.83
C LEU A 59 -8.45 7.09 6.52
N ASN A 60 -8.77 7.85 7.56
CA ASN A 60 -9.17 9.25 7.44
C ASN A 60 -7.94 10.15 7.19
N ILE A 61 -7.42 10.13 5.96
CA ILE A 61 -6.28 10.93 5.49
C ILE A 61 -6.76 11.85 4.37
N SER A 62 -6.46 13.15 4.51
CA SER A 62 -6.76 14.15 3.49
C SER A 62 -5.78 14.04 2.32
N LEU A 63 -6.14 13.21 1.35
CA LEU A 63 -5.45 13.06 0.08
C LEU A 63 -6.17 13.84 -1.03
N PRO A 64 -5.44 14.34 -2.04
CA PRO A 64 -6.05 14.88 -3.24
C PRO A 64 -6.98 13.85 -3.89
N GLN A 65 -8.11 14.31 -4.43
CA GLN A 65 -8.94 13.45 -5.28
C GLN A 65 -8.15 13.01 -6.52
N PRO A 66 -8.38 11.79 -7.07
CA PRO A 66 -9.48 10.88 -6.80
C PRO A 66 -9.06 9.65 -5.97
N VAL A 67 -8.17 9.79 -4.98
CA VAL A 67 -7.65 8.63 -4.23
C VAL A 67 -8.08 8.61 -2.75
N LYS A 68 -8.07 7.41 -2.16
CA LYS A 68 -8.28 7.14 -0.73
C LYS A 68 -7.42 5.94 -0.29
N ILE A 69 -7.24 5.76 1.02
CA ILE A 69 -6.54 4.60 1.56
C ILE A 69 -7.53 3.66 2.23
N ALA A 70 -7.57 2.42 1.77
CA ALA A 70 -8.31 1.33 2.40
C ALA A 70 -7.37 0.48 3.24
N VAL A 71 -7.82 0.05 4.41
CA VAL A 71 -7.27 -1.09 5.15
C VAL A 71 -7.88 -2.35 4.53
N LYS A 72 -7.02 -3.31 4.17
CA LYS A 72 -7.46 -4.56 3.56
C LYS A 72 -6.80 -5.74 4.24
N THR A 73 -7.58 -6.80 4.43
CA THR A 73 -7.12 -8.07 4.99
C THR A 73 -6.30 -8.90 3.99
N ASN A 74 -6.57 -8.77 2.68
CA ASN A 74 -5.79 -9.39 1.60
C ASN A 74 -5.49 -8.39 0.47
N PRO A 75 -4.58 -7.44 0.66
CA PRO A 75 -4.25 -6.48 -0.39
C PRO A 75 -3.15 -6.97 -1.33
N TYR A 76 -2.41 -8.02 -0.95
CA TYR A 76 -1.20 -8.44 -1.63
C TYR A 76 -1.50 -9.18 -2.94
N CYS A 77 -1.53 -8.41 -4.00
CA CYS A 77 -1.51 -8.89 -5.37
C CYS A 77 -1.00 -7.81 -6.35
N THR A 78 -0.28 -6.85 -5.78
CA THR A 78 0.12 -5.60 -6.41
C THR A 78 1.64 -5.56 -6.35
N VAL A 79 2.22 -5.34 -7.50
CA VAL A 79 3.64 -5.40 -7.83
C VAL A 79 4.36 -4.06 -7.57
N ALA A 80 3.66 -3.10 -6.94
CA ALA A 80 4.22 -1.83 -6.48
C ALA A 80 3.77 -1.50 -5.05
N TYR A 81 4.73 -1.28 -4.15
CA TYR A 81 4.44 -1.00 -2.75
C TYR A 81 5.49 -0.08 -2.09
N ILE A 82 5.07 0.53 -0.99
CA ILE A 82 5.93 1.26 -0.06
C ILE A 82 5.90 0.48 1.25
N VAL A 83 7.07 0.09 1.74
CA VAL A 83 7.24 -0.55 3.03
C VAL A 83 7.86 0.44 4.01
N SER A 84 7.28 0.56 5.19
CA SER A 84 7.87 1.32 6.30
C SER A 84 9.14 0.64 6.79
N ARG A 85 10.01 1.37 7.49
CA ARG A 85 11.20 0.77 8.13
C ARG A 85 10.82 -0.37 9.09
N LYS A 86 9.83 -0.13 9.97
CA LYS A 86 9.28 -1.13 10.89
C LYS A 86 8.75 -2.35 10.14
N GLY A 87 8.03 -2.14 9.04
CA GLY A 87 7.53 -3.22 8.18
C GLY A 87 8.68 -4.04 7.56
N ALA A 88 9.70 -3.40 7.02
CA ALA A 88 10.85 -4.08 6.43
C ALA A 88 11.61 -4.91 7.47
N GLU A 89 11.78 -4.40 8.69
CA GLU A 89 12.39 -5.13 9.81
C GLU A 89 11.58 -6.38 10.20
N LEU A 90 10.25 -6.28 10.23
CA LEU A 90 9.37 -7.43 10.47
C LEU A 90 9.50 -8.48 9.37
N LEU A 91 9.49 -8.08 8.10
CA LEU A 91 9.66 -9.00 6.97
C LEU A 91 11.03 -9.70 7.03
N LEU A 92 12.10 -8.96 7.30
CA LEU A 92 13.44 -9.53 7.44
C LEU A 92 13.52 -10.54 8.59
N LYS A 93 12.84 -10.28 9.71
CA LYS A 93 12.76 -11.21 10.84
C LYS A 93 12.02 -12.50 10.46
N GLU A 94 10.93 -12.40 9.69
CA GLU A 94 10.21 -13.57 9.17
C GLU A 94 11.07 -14.37 8.18
N VAL A 95 11.78 -13.70 7.25
CA VAL A 95 12.73 -14.37 6.33
C VAL A 95 13.79 -15.13 7.11
N LYS A 96 14.43 -14.48 8.08
CA LYS A 96 15.51 -15.09 8.88
C LYS A 96 15.05 -16.29 9.71
N SER A 97 13.80 -16.26 10.20
CA SER A 97 13.28 -17.31 11.08
C SER A 97 12.64 -18.48 10.34
N LYS A 98 12.01 -18.24 9.19
CA LYS A 98 11.14 -19.22 8.51
C LYS A 98 11.39 -19.34 7.00
N GLY A 99 12.38 -18.63 6.46
CA GLY A 99 12.72 -18.60 5.04
C GLY A 99 11.85 -17.67 4.19
N LEU A 100 12.20 -17.54 2.91
CA LEU A 100 11.57 -16.59 1.97
C LEU A 100 10.06 -16.82 1.80
N GLN A 101 9.61 -18.07 1.74
CA GLN A 101 8.18 -18.39 1.60
C GLN A 101 7.35 -17.89 2.78
N ALA A 102 7.94 -17.76 3.96
CA ALA A 102 7.24 -17.23 5.12
C ALA A 102 7.09 -15.71 5.09
N ALA A 103 7.99 -14.99 4.44
CA ALA A 103 7.84 -13.55 4.23
C ALA A 103 6.76 -13.23 3.20
N ASP A 104 6.65 -14.00 2.11
CA ASP A 104 5.53 -13.89 1.17
C ASP A 104 4.18 -14.22 1.86
N ARG A 105 4.15 -15.23 2.75
CA ARG A 105 2.98 -15.47 3.60
C ARG A 105 2.73 -14.36 4.61
N GLY A 106 3.78 -13.74 5.16
CA GLY A 106 3.70 -12.60 6.07
C GLY A 106 3.05 -11.38 5.42
N LEU A 107 3.41 -11.14 4.14
CA LEU A 107 2.77 -10.17 3.26
C LEU A 107 1.32 -10.52 2.92
N ARG A 108 0.92 -11.79 2.97
CA ARG A 108 -0.46 -12.19 2.65
C ARG A 108 -1.37 -12.26 3.87
N ARG A 109 -0.88 -12.61 5.06
CA ARG A 109 -1.74 -12.94 6.22
C ARG A 109 -1.04 -12.82 7.58
N THR A 110 -0.86 -11.61 8.10
CA THR A 110 -0.54 -11.47 9.53
C THR A 110 -1.29 -10.31 10.17
N GLU A 111 -1.99 -10.58 11.28
CA GLU A 111 -2.63 -9.56 12.13
C GLU A 111 -1.62 -8.51 12.66
N LYS A 112 -0.34 -8.89 12.70
CA LYS A 112 0.78 -8.04 13.13
C LYS A 112 1.39 -7.19 12.01
N PHE A 113 0.97 -7.37 10.76
CA PHE A 113 1.47 -6.64 9.61
C PHE A 113 0.32 -5.88 8.96
N LYS A 114 0.11 -4.64 9.41
CA LYS A 114 -0.99 -3.80 8.95
C LYS A 114 -0.72 -3.34 7.53
N GLN A 115 -1.59 -3.72 6.61
CA GLN A 115 -1.47 -3.37 5.20
C GLN A 115 -2.59 -2.43 4.79
N VAL A 116 -2.20 -1.47 3.98
CA VAL A 116 -3.11 -0.49 3.43
C VAL A 116 -2.93 -0.41 1.92
N THR A 117 -3.95 0.09 1.23
CA THR A 117 -3.99 0.12 -0.23
C THR A 117 -4.51 1.46 -0.71
N LEU A 118 -3.77 2.06 -1.64
CA LEU A 118 -4.23 3.23 -2.37
C LEU A 118 -5.29 2.80 -3.39
N GLU A 119 -6.52 3.27 -3.21
CA GLU A 119 -7.64 2.97 -4.09
C GLU A 119 -8.18 4.25 -4.74
N PRO A 120 -8.80 4.12 -5.93
CA PRO A 120 -9.68 5.16 -6.45
C PRO A 120 -10.85 5.41 -5.48
N ARG A 121 -11.24 6.68 -5.33
CA ARG A 121 -12.57 7.07 -4.86
C ARG A 121 -13.55 6.72 -5.96
N LEU A 122 -14.21 5.58 -5.80
CA LEU A 122 -15.48 5.33 -6.45
C LEU A 122 -16.52 6.06 -5.59
N PHE A 123 -17.03 7.17 -6.12
CA PHE A 123 -17.99 8.11 -5.50
C PHE A 123 -17.40 9.02 -4.41
#